data_AF-X1N865-F1
#
_entry.id   AF-X1N865-F1
#
_cell.length_a   1.000
_cell.length_b   1.000
_cell.length_c   1.000
_cell.angle_alpha   90.00
_cell.angle_beta   90.00
_cell.angle_gamma   90.00
#
_symmetry.space_group_name_H-M   'P 1'
#
loop_
_entity.id
_entity.type
_entity.pdbx_description
1 polymer ?
#
loop_
_entity_poly.entity_id
_entity_poly.type
_entity_poly.pdbx_seq_one_letter_code
_entity_poly.pdbx_strand_id
1 'polypeptide(L)'
;ITRPHPSAGSIPSDKGYRYYVETLSDIELPLAEQLLISHLFHQVERELEEWLSLAAALTAQLAQNVAIVTMPKPANCQFKHLELVALKDSLVLVVLVLHGARLKQQLITFDQVISQSE
;
A
#
# COMPACT_ATOMS: atom_id res chain seq x y z
N ILE A 1 27.04 24.99 -1.93
CA ILE A 1 28.05 24.28 -2.75
C ILE A 1 29.23 23.90 -1.86
N THR A 2 29.93 22.83 -2.18
CA THR A 2 31.17 22.38 -1.53
C THR A 2 32.24 22.13 -2.60
N ARG A 3 33.52 22.17 -2.19
CA ARG A 3 34.65 21.84 -3.06
C ARG A 3 35.50 20.76 -2.38
N PRO A 4 35.73 19.60 -3.02
CA PRO A 4 36.56 18.55 -2.43
C PRO A 4 38.02 18.99 -2.26
N HIS A 5 38.53 19.74 -3.24
CA HIS A 5 39.87 20.31 -3.24
C HIS A 5 39.84 21.76 -3.78
N PRO A 6 40.83 22.61 -3.45
CA PRO A 6 40.85 24.01 -3.85
C PRO A 6 40.80 24.24 -5.36
N SER A 7 41.43 23.36 -6.13
CA SER A 7 41.49 23.39 -7.60
C SER A 7 40.34 22.64 -8.29
N ALA A 8 39.46 21.97 -7.55
CA ALA A 8 38.36 21.20 -8.13
C ALA A 8 37.12 22.07 -8.43
N GLY A 9 36.27 21.57 -9.32
CA GLY A 9 34.91 22.11 -9.54
C GLY A 9 34.05 22.07 -8.27
N SER A 10 32.94 22.79 -8.29
CA SER A 10 32.00 22.82 -7.15
C SER A 10 30.94 21.74 -7.30
N ILE A 11 30.62 21.06 -6.20
CA ILE A 11 29.49 20.13 -6.11
C ILE A 11 28.40 20.74 -5.23
N PRO A 12 27.12 20.38 -5.42
CA PRO A 12 26.06 20.81 -4.52
C PRO A 12 26.32 20.31 -3.11
N SER A 13 26.18 21.20 -2.13
CA SER A 13 25.98 20.78 -0.74
C SER A 13 24.57 20.24 -0.58
N ASP A 14 24.26 19.49 0.49
CA ASP A 14 22.91 18.97 0.76
C ASP A 14 21.83 20.07 0.65
N LYS A 15 22.08 21.25 1.24
CA LYS A 15 21.20 22.42 1.12
C LYS A 15 21.06 22.94 -0.31
N GLY A 16 22.13 22.87 -1.09
CA GLY A 16 22.13 23.31 -2.49
C GLY A 16 21.38 22.33 -3.39
N TYR A 17 21.54 21.04 -3.15
CA TYR A 17 20.75 20.00 -3.82
C TYR A 17 19.27 20.13 -3.47
N ARG A 18 18.92 20.34 -2.19
CA ARG A 18 17.55 20.57 -1.75
C ARG A 18 16.92 21.79 -2.44
N TYR A 19 17.62 22.92 -2.45
CA TYR A 19 17.14 24.12 -3.15
C TYR A 19 16.90 23.85 -4.64
N TYR A 20 17.81 23.16 -5.32
CA TYR A 20 17.63 22.78 -6.72
C TYR A 20 16.36 21.95 -6.92
N VAL A 21 16.15 20.89 -6.11
CA VAL A 21 14.96 20.04 -6.19
C VAL A 21 13.67 20.83 -5.91
N GLU A 22 13.67 21.72 -4.93
CA GLU A 22 12.53 22.58 -4.60
C GLU A 22 12.16 23.57 -5.72
N THR A 23 13.12 23.92 -6.59
CA THR A 23 12.88 24.82 -7.73
C THR A 23 12.47 24.10 -9.02
N LEU A 24 12.46 22.77 -9.04
CA LEU A 24 11.95 22.02 -10.18
C LEU A 24 10.44 22.24 -10.30
N SER A 25 9.98 22.56 -11.51
CA SER A 25 8.55 22.58 -11.82
C SER A 25 8.01 21.15 -11.87
N ASP A 26 6.68 21.01 -11.83
CA ASP A 26 6.04 19.72 -12.04
C ASP A 26 6.44 19.15 -13.42
N ILE A 27 6.99 17.95 -13.41
CA ILE A 27 7.34 17.19 -14.61
C ILE A 27 6.35 16.04 -14.68
N GLU A 28 5.59 15.99 -15.77
CA GLU A 28 4.67 14.88 -16.03
C GLU A 28 5.37 13.75 -16.78
N LEU A 29 4.93 12.52 -16.52
CA LEU A 29 5.35 11.36 -17.31
C LEU A 29 4.81 11.46 -18.74
N PRO A 30 5.51 10.89 -19.74
CA PRO A 30 4.97 10.75 -21.08
C PRO A 30 3.60 10.05 -21.07
N LEU A 31 2.66 10.49 -21.90
CA LEU A 31 1.30 9.94 -21.94
C LEU A 31 1.27 8.41 -22.12
N ALA A 32 2.18 7.86 -22.92
CA ALA A 32 2.29 6.42 -23.12
C ALA A 32 2.59 5.66 -21.81
N GLU A 33 3.47 6.21 -20.97
CA GLU A 33 3.78 5.63 -19.66
C GLU A 33 2.59 5.73 -18.72
N GLN A 34 1.89 6.87 -18.71
CA GLN A 34 0.68 7.04 -17.90
C GLN A 34 -0.40 6.00 -18.27
N LEU A 35 -0.63 5.78 -19.57
CA LEU A 35 -1.58 4.79 -20.07
C LEU A 35 -1.15 3.36 -19.73
N LEU A 36 0.14 3.03 -19.87
CA LEU A 36 0.67 1.73 -19.49
C LEU A 36 0.48 1.46 -18.00
N ILE A 37 0.85 2.41 -17.14
CA ILE A 37 0.67 2.31 -15.69
C ILE A 37 -0.80 2.07 -15.37
N SER A 38 -1.70 2.88 -15.92
CA SER A 38 -3.14 2.71 -15.74
C SER A 38 -3.60 1.32 -16.16
N HIS A 39 -3.18 0.83 -17.32
CA HIS A 39 -3.55 -0.48 -17.82
C HIS A 39 -3.08 -1.62 -16.91
N LEU A 40 -1.83 -1.56 -16.42
CA LEU A 40 -1.29 -2.56 -15.49
C LEU A 40 -2.09 -2.62 -14.19
N PHE A 41 -2.46 -1.47 -13.63
CA PHE A 41 -3.26 -1.42 -12.42
C PHE A 41 -4.72 -1.88 -12.61
N HIS A 42 -5.26 -1.81 -13.82
CA HIS A 42 -6.58 -2.39 -14.13
C HIS A 42 -6.55 -3.92 -14.22
N GLN A 43 -5.39 -4.53 -14.51
CA GLN A 43 -5.25 -5.98 -14.63
C GLN A 43 -5.07 -6.67 -13.28
N VAL A 44 -4.51 -5.98 -12.28
CA VAL A 44 -4.34 -6.55 -10.94
C VAL A 44 -5.70 -6.74 -10.29
N GLU A 45 -5.96 -7.95 -9.80
CA GLU A 45 -7.20 -8.29 -9.09
C GLU A 45 -7.36 -7.46 -7.80
N ARG A 46 -8.52 -7.53 -7.14
CA ARG A 46 -8.85 -6.67 -5.98
C ARG A 46 -8.02 -6.96 -4.73
N GLU A 47 -6.94 -7.71 -4.81
CA GLU A 47 -6.06 -8.00 -3.69
C GLU A 47 -5.08 -6.84 -3.48
N LEU A 48 -5.22 -6.19 -2.32
CA LEU A 48 -4.46 -4.98 -1.97
C LEU A 48 -2.95 -5.23 -1.95
N GLU A 49 -2.50 -6.43 -1.59
CA GLU A 49 -1.08 -6.76 -1.52
C GLU A 49 -0.43 -6.79 -2.91
N GLU A 50 -1.09 -7.38 -3.90
CA GLU A 50 -0.62 -7.37 -5.29
C GLU A 50 -0.56 -5.95 -5.85
N TRP A 51 -1.58 -5.15 -5.55
CA TRP A 51 -1.64 -3.73 -5.92
C TRP A 51 -0.45 -2.94 -5.36
N LEU A 52 -0.11 -3.13 -4.07
CA LEU A 52 1.02 -2.46 -3.44
C LEU A 52 2.36 -2.96 -4.01
N SER A 53 2.48 -4.27 -4.27
CA SER A 53 3.68 -4.86 -4.87
C SER A 53 3.96 -4.29 -6.27
N LEU A 54 2.92 -4.19 -7.11
CA LEU A 54 3.04 -3.57 -8.43
C LEU A 54 3.46 -2.10 -8.33
N ALA A 55 2.87 -1.33 -7.41
CA ALA A 55 3.24 0.06 -7.20
C ALA A 55 4.72 0.22 -6.82
N ALA A 56 5.23 -0.62 -5.91
CA ALA A 56 6.64 -0.61 -5.54
C ALA A 56 7.55 -0.96 -6.74
N ALA A 57 7.21 -2.01 -7.49
CA ALA A 57 7.99 -2.45 -8.64
C ALA A 57 8.07 -1.38 -9.74
N LEU A 58 6.93 -0.79 -10.11
CA LEU A 58 6.88 0.27 -11.12
C LEU A 58 7.63 1.53 -10.67
N THR A 59 7.46 1.96 -9.42
CA THR A 59 8.17 3.13 -8.88
C THR A 59 9.68 2.90 -8.88
N ALA A 60 10.13 1.71 -8.47
CA ALA A 60 11.55 1.37 -8.46
C ALA A 60 12.14 1.38 -9.88
N GLN A 61 11.40 0.83 -10.84
CA GLN A 61 11.82 0.79 -12.24
C GLN A 61 11.91 2.19 -12.86
N LEU A 62 10.88 3.03 -12.67
CA LEU A 62 10.83 4.38 -13.22
C LEU A 62 11.87 5.31 -12.59
N ALA A 63 12.06 5.22 -11.27
CA ALA A 63 13.05 6.02 -10.56
C ALA A 63 14.49 5.48 -10.68
N GLN A 64 14.66 4.28 -11.26
CA GLN A 64 15.92 3.51 -11.25
C GLN A 64 16.55 3.45 -9.86
N ASN A 65 15.71 3.25 -8.85
CA ASN A 65 16.10 3.32 -7.44
C ASN A 65 15.26 2.36 -6.60
N VAL A 66 15.55 2.27 -5.31
CA VAL A 66 14.76 1.49 -4.37
C VAL A 66 13.44 2.20 -4.09
N ALA A 67 12.33 1.47 -4.20
CA ALA A 67 11.03 1.91 -3.75
C ALA A 67 10.58 1.10 -2.54
N ILE A 68 9.96 1.78 -1.58
CA ILE A 68 9.36 1.18 -0.40
C ILE A 68 7.90 1.59 -0.38
N VAL A 69 7.00 0.61 -0.26
CA VAL A 69 5.56 0.82 -0.14
C VAL A 69 5.09 0.34 1.23
N THR A 70 4.13 1.05 1.81
CA THR A 70 3.50 0.64 3.07
C THR A 70 2.00 0.52 2.90
N MET A 71 1.42 -0.49 3.52
CA MET A 71 -0.02 -0.63 3.63
C MET A 71 -0.62 0.65 4.24
N PRO A 72 -1.63 1.28 3.61
CA PRO A 72 -2.29 2.44 4.20
C PRO A 72 -2.92 2.04 5.54
N LYS A 73 -2.49 2.69 6.62
CA LYS A 73 -3.09 2.48 7.95
C LYS A 73 -4.46 3.13 7.97
N PRO A 74 -5.54 2.40 8.29
CA PRO A 74 -6.86 3.00 8.46
C PRO A 74 -6.79 4.00 9.62
N ALA A 75 -7.06 5.27 9.35
CA ALA A 75 -6.94 6.34 10.34
C ALA A 75 -7.87 6.14 11.55
N ASN A 76 -9.01 5.46 11.37
CA ASN A 76 -10.03 5.24 12.39
C ASN A 76 -10.70 3.88 12.21
N CYS A 77 -9.98 2.79 12.49
CA CYS A 77 -10.57 1.45 12.46
C CYS A 77 -11.46 1.23 13.69
N GLN A 78 -12.71 1.72 13.63
CA GLN A 78 -13.68 1.52 14.71
C GLN A 78 -14.45 0.23 14.46
N PHE A 79 -14.43 -0.65 15.47
CA PHE A 79 -15.28 -1.84 15.48
C PHE A 79 -16.74 -1.45 15.35
N LYS A 80 -17.46 -2.01 14.38
CA LYS A 80 -18.92 -1.82 14.28
C LYS A 80 -19.63 -2.97 14.98
N HIS A 81 -19.33 -4.20 14.58
CA HIS A 81 -20.06 -5.39 14.99
C HIS A 81 -19.32 -6.66 14.54
N LEU A 82 -19.51 -7.76 15.28
CA LEU A 82 -18.97 -9.10 15.00
C LEU A 82 -20.14 -10.09 15.00
N GLU A 83 -20.30 -10.81 13.89
CA GLU A 83 -21.23 -11.92 13.79
C GLU A 83 -20.47 -13.23 13.82
N LEU A 84 -20.99 -14.16 14.61
CA LEU A 84 -20.61 -15.55 14.58
C LEU A 84 -21.79 -16.29 13.96
N VAL A 85 -21.53 -17.04 12.90
CA VAL A 85 -22.54 -17.90 12.26
C VAL A 85 -22.06 -19.33 12.40
N ALA A 86 -22.74 -20.12 13.24
CA ALA A 86 -22.50 -21.55 13.33
C ALA A 86 -22.89 -22.23 12.01
N LEU A 87 -21.93 -22.87 11.35
CA LEU A 87 -22.15 -23.60 10.09
C LEU A 87 -22.37 -25.10 10.34
N LYS A 88 -21.62 -25.67 11.28
CA LYS A 88 -21.68 -27.07 11.73
C LYS A 88 -21.28 -27.13 13.21
N ASP A 89 -21.44 -28.29 13.85
CA ASP A 89 -21.13 -28.53 15.26
C ASP A 89 -19.85 -27.86 15.76
N SER A 90 -18.76 -27.91 15.00
CA SER A 90 -17.48 -27.32 15.36
C SER A 90 -16.99 -26.21 14.42
N LEU A 91 -17.80 -25.79 13.43
CA LEU A 91 -17.35 -24.83 12.41
C LEU A 91 -18.15 -23.54 12.51
N VAL A 92 -17.45 -22.43 12.72
CA VAL A 92 -18.05 -21.10 12.83
C VAL A 92 -17.43 -20.16 11.80
N LEU A 93 -18.28 -19.40 11.12
CA LEU A 93 -17.87 -18.26 10.32
C LEU A 93 -17.85 -17.01 11.21
N VAL A 94 -16.68 -16.39 11.34
CA VAL A 94 -16.53 -15.08 11.97
C VAL A 94 -16.64 -14.02 10.89
N VAL A 95 -17.61 -13.13 11.01
CA VAL A 95 -17.77 -11.95 10.16
C VAL A 95 -17.50 -10.71 11.00
N LEU A 96 -16.37 -10.07 10.75
CA LEU A 96 -15.96 -8.83 11.40
C LEU A 96 -16.31 -7.64 10.51
N VAL A 97 -17.18 -6.76 11.00
CA VAL A 97 -17.57 -5.52 10.32
C VAL A 97 -16.92 -4.32 11.02
N LEU A 98 -16.14 -3.57 10.25
CA LEU A 98 -15.47 -2.35 10.71
C LEU A 98 -16.14 -1.13 10.07
N HIS A 99 -16.09 0.01 10.77
CA HIS A 99 -16.49 1.29 10.18
C HIS A 99 -15.63 1.59 8.94
N GLY A 100 -16.27 2.06 7.86
CA GLY A 100 -15.61 2.27 6.56
C GLY A 100 -15.71 1.09 5.58
N ALA A 101 -16.76 0.27 5.69
CA ALA A 101 -17.09 -0.84 4.76
C ALA A 101 -16.03 -1.93 4.64
N ARG A 102 -15.13 -2.06 5.63
CA ARG A 102 -14.18 -3.18 5.70
C ARG A 102 -14.85 -4.37 6.37
N LEU A 103 -14.88 -5.49 5.64
CA LEU A 103 -15.42 -6.76 6.08
C LEU A 103 -14.29 -7.80 6.08
N LYS A 104 -14.12 -8.50 7.20
CA LYS A 104 -13.22 -9.66 7.29
C LYS A 104 -14.02 -10.89 7.62
N GLN A 105 -13.75 -11.97 6.89
CA GLN A 105 -14.37 -13.27 7.09
C GLN A 105 -13.28 -14.30 7.39
N GLN A 106 -13.50 -15.11 8.42
CA GLN A 106 -12.60 -16.20 8.75
C GLN A 106 -13.39 -17.40 9.24
N LEU A 107 -13.07 -18.58 8.73
CA LEU A 107 -13.57 -19.84 9.26
C LEU A 107 -12.70 -20.27 10.44
N ILE A 108 -13.35 -20.60 11.55
CA ILE A 108 -12.69 -21.12 12.74
C ILE A 108 -13.32 -22.47 13.06
N THR A 109 -12.45 -23.49 13.20
CA THR A 109 -12.84 -24.81 13.68
C THR A 109 -12.55 -24.88 15.18
N PHE A 110 -13.53 -25.24 15.97
CA PHE A 110 -13.42 -25.45 17.41
C PHE A 110 -13.24 -26.93 17.74
N ASP A 111 -12.53 -27.23 18.81
CA ASP A 111 -12.30 -28.61 19.26
C ASP A 111 -13.55 -29.23 19.92
N GLN A 112 -14.56 -28.42 20.22
CA GLN A 112 -15.79 -28.83 20.89
C GLN A 112 -17.01 -28.31 20.13
N VAL A 113 -18.13 -29.02 20.28
CA VAL A 113 -19.40 -28.64 19.65
C VAL A 113 -19.91 -27.35 20.30
N ILE A 114 -20.15 -26.31 19.48
CA ILE A 114 -20.70 -25.03 19.94
C ILE A 114 -22.12 -24.89 19.40
N SER A 115 -23.11 -24.98 20.29
CA SER A 115 -24.49 -24.67 19.95
C SER A 115 -24.73 -23.16 20.03
N GLN A 116 -25.16 -22.55 18.93
CA GLN A 116 -25.64 -21.17 18.92
C GLN A 116 -27.14 -21.19 19.18
N SER A 117 -27.56 -20.77 20.37
CA SER A 117 -28.98 -20.55 20.67
C SER A 117 -29.45 -19.28 19.95
N GLU A 118 -30.57 -19.39 19.22
CA GLU A 118 -31.23 -18.30 18.47
C GLU A 118 -31.50 -17.05 19.33
#